data_AF-A0A7Y5V6I5-F1
#
_entry.id   AF-A0A7Y5V6I5-F1
#
_cell.length_a   1.000
_cell.length_b   1.000
_cell.length_c   1.000
_cell.angle_alpha   90.00
_cell.angle_beta   90.00
_cell.angle_gamma   90.00
#
_symmetry.space_group_name_H-M   'P 1'
#
loop_
_entity.id
_entity.type
_entity.pdbx_description
1 polymer ?
#
loop_
_entity_poly.entity_id
_entity_poly.type
_entity_poly.pdbx_seq_one_letter_code
_entity_poly.pdbx_strand_id
1 'polypeptide(L)'
;RDPRSSAQVWSRHGGYPGASAYLEFHKIRWPGGLRLWRVSEPGTELGEKGAYEPDAARRQATAHARHFAALLDDVRHAQSAAGGTVVVAPFDTELFGHWWFEGPDFLGDLYAQLPRYAGLRATTAGAHLDAHAPRTGLRLAEGSWGRNGDFSMWHGPLVDWTWPVIWDVEDRFWSLAPRALADARVHEILAQAARSMLLLQSSDWQFIISTGEVEDYAIKRFNGHAVDCGRLLDALERALDGSGLDQGLALARELQQRDDVFREIIPSIEEAMRTDGS
;
A
#
# COMPACT_ATOMS: atom_id res chain seq x y z
N ARG A 1 12.74 -9.91 -0.62
CA ARG A 1 12.84 -9.24 0.71
C ARG A 1 13.95 -9.93 1.49
N ASP A 2 15.03 -9.24 1.83
CA ASP A 2 16.08 -9.81 2.67
C ASP A 2 15.59 -9.90 4.14
N PRO A 3 15.56 -11.10 4.74
CA PRO A 3 14.93 -11.30 6.05
C PRO A 3 15.68 -10.61 7.19
N ARG A 4 17.02 -10.50 7.11
CA ARG A 4 17.85 -9.91 8.16
C ARG A 4 17.62 -8.41 8.27
N SER A 5 17.73 -7.71 7.14
CA SER A 5 17.51 -6.27 7.08
C SER A 5 16.06 -5.89 7.38
N SER A 6 15.08 -6.67 6.89
CA SER A 6 13.67 -6.42 7.22
C SER A 6 13.37 -6.62 8.71
N ALA A 7 13.83 -7.72 9.32
CA ALA A 7 13.57 -7.98 10.74
C ALA A 7 14.15 -6.90 11.65
N GLN A 8 15.31 -6.34 11.30
CA GLN A 8 15.98 -5.33 12.10
C GLN A 8 15.21 -4.00 12.21
N VAL A 9 14.33 -3.71 11.25
CA VAL A 9 13.47 -2.52 11.26
C VAL A 9 12.06 -2.87 11.74
N TRP A 10 11.49 -3.98 11.27
CA TRP A 10 10.08 -4.36 11.53
C TRP A 10 9.85 -5.18 12.81
N SER A 11 10.88 -5.69 13.47
CA SER A 11 10.67 -6.54 14.66
C SER A 11 10.05 -5.75 15.82
N ARG A 12 8.89 -6.21 16.29
CA ARG A 12 8.20 -5.64 17.47
C ARG A 12 9.05 -5.68 18.74
N HIS A 13 9.93 -6.69 18.88
CA HIS A 13 10.67 -6.96 20.12
C HIS A 13 12.19 -6.71 20.01
N GLY A 14 12.62 -5.95 19.01
CA GLY A 14 14.04 -5.63 18.83
C GLY A 14 14.37 -4.76 17.61
N GLY A 15 13.35 -4.30 16.90
CA GLY A 15 13.52 -3.36 15.79
C GLY A 15 13.83 -1.96 16.29
N TYR A 16 14.45 -1.17 15.42
CA TYR A 16 14.81 0.22 15.74
C TYR A 16 13.65 1.08 16.26
N PRO A 17 12.44 1.06 15.66
CA PRO A 17 11.36 1.96 16.08
C PRO A 17 10.97 1.85 17.57
N GLY A 18 11.24 0.70 18.21
CA GLY A 18 10.96 0.48 19.63
C GLY A 18 12.01 1.03 20.60
N ALA A 19 13.04 1.75 20.13
CA ALA A 19 14.09 2.25 21.01
C ALA A 19 13.56 3.33 21.98
N SER A 20 14.07 3.29 23.21
CA SER A 20 13.56 4.05 24.34
C SER A 20 13.62 5.57 24.22
N ALA A 21 14.46 6.08 23.31
CA ALA A 21 14.64 7.50 23.04
C ALA A 21 13.64 8.06 22.02
N TYR A 22 13.02 7.21 21.19
CA TYR A 22 12.13 7.64 20.11
C TYR A 22 10.77 8.08 20.61
N LEU A 23 10.09 8.90 19.80
CA LEU A 23 8.76 9.42 20.10
C LEU A 23 7.73 8.27 20.23
N GLU A 24 6.98 8.25 21.33
CA GLU A 24 5.90 7.30 21.57
C GLU A 24 4.70 7.64 20.69
N PHE A 25 4.32 6.69 19.83
CA PHE A 25 3.21 6.86 18.90
C PHE A 25 1.85 6.92 19.62
N HIS A 26 1.65 6.06 20.62
CA HIS A 26 0.32 5.82 21.20
C HIS A 26 -0.07 6.82 22.30
N LYS A 27 0.89 7.55 22.87
CA LYS A 27 0.63 8.52 23.94
C LYS A 27 0.42 9.91 23.36
N ILE A 28 -0.85 10.31 23.31
CA ILE A 28 -1.29 11.55 22.69
C ILE A 28 -1.86 12.49 23.75
N ARG A 29 -1.42 13.75 23.74
CA ARG A 29 -1.96 14.80 24.63
C ARG A 29 -3.31 15.28 24.09
N TRP A 30 -4.32 15.23 24.94
CA TRP A 30 -5.61 15.87 24.68
C TRP A 30 -5.76 17.19 25.46
N PRO A 31 -6.31 18.26 24.87
CA PRO A 31 -6.61 18.44 23.44
C PRO A 31 -5.36 18.73 22.59
N GLY A 32 -5.47 18.50 21.28
CA GLY A 32 -4.50 18.95 20.28
C GLY A 32 -3.68 17.87 19.58
N GLY A 33 -3.78 16.59 19.98
CA GLY A 33 -3.20 15.49 19.22
C GLY A 33 -1.66 15.41 19.26
N LEU A 34 -1.00 16.20 20.12
CA LEU A 34 0.46 16.25 20.18
C LEU A 34 1.03 15.01 20.89
N ARG A 35 2.09 14.43 20.32
CA ARG A 35 2.92 13.40 20.93
C ARG A 35 4.12 14.07 21.58
N LEU A 36 4.30 13.90 22.90
CA LEU A 36 5.30 14.63 23.70
C LEU A 36 6.18 13.72 24.56
N TRP A 37 6.04 12.40 24.40
CA TRP A 37 6.69 11.40 25.24
C TRP A 37 7.51 10.46 24.39
N ARG A 38 8.54 9.87 25.01
CA ARG A 38 9.35 8.84 24.37
C ARG A 38 8.85 7.43 24.72
N VAL A 39 9.18 6.45 23.88
CA VAL A 39 8.85 5.03 24.08
C VAL A 39 9.30 4.53 25.45
N SER A 40 10.37 5.09 26.03
CA SER A 40 10.87 4.71 27.36
C SER A 40 11.26 3.22 27.39
N GLU A 41 11.18 2.53 28.53
CA GLU A 41 11.57 1.13 28.58
C GLU A 41 10.49 0.21 27.98
N PRO A 42 10.87 -0.96 27.43
CA PRO A 42 9.92 -1.96 27.01
C PRO A 42 8.96 -2.32 28.15
N GLY A 43 7.65 -2.25 27.89
CA GLY A 43 6.63 -2.56 28.89
C GLY A 43 6.26 -1.42 29.84
N THR A 44 6.91 -0.25 29.78
CA THR A 44 6.48 0.94 30.54
C THR A 44 5.05 1.32 30.15
N GLU A 45 4.17 1.46 31.13
CA GLU A 45 2.79 1.89 30.91
C GLU A 45 2.73 3.31 30.33
N LEU A 46 1.63 3.62 29.63
CA LEU A 46 1.47 4.96 29.03
C LEU A 46 1.60 6.08 30.08
N GLY A 47 1.12 5.88 31.31
CA GLY A 47 1.21 6.88 32.38
C GLY A 47 2.65 7.26 32.78
N GLU A 48 3.59 6.33 32.60
CA GLU A 48 4.95 6.41 33.13
C GLU A 48 6.01 6.75 32.07
N LYS A 49 5.59 6.93 30.81
CA LYS A 49 6.49 7.33 29.72
C LYS A 49 7.14 8.67 30.02
N GLY A 50 8.45 8.75 29.85
CA GLY A 50 9.23 9.98 30.01
C GLY A 50 8.95 11.01 28.91
N ALA A 51 9.33 12.26 29.17
CA ALA A 51 9.29 13.32 28.15
C ALA A 51 10.18 12.98 26.94
N TYR A 52 9.74 13.39 25.76
CA TYR A 52 10.52 13.25 24.54
C TYR A 52 11.70 14.23 24.51
N GLU A 53 12.88 13.73 24.17
CA GLU A 53 14.12 14.52 24.07
C GLU A 53 14.65 14.46 22.62
N PRO A 54 14.37 15.49 21.80
CA PRO A 54 14.70 15.46 20.37
C PRO A 54 16.17 15.15 20.07
N ASP A 55 17.10 15.72 20.84
CA ASP A 55 18.54 15.49 20.64
C ASP A 55 18.95 14.04 20.95
N ALA A 56 18.31 13.40 21.94
CA ALA A 56 18.57 12.01 22.28
C ALA A 56 18.06 11.08 21.17
N ALA A 57 16.84 11.32 20.70
CA ALA A 57 16.24 10.61 19.59
C ALA A 57 17.06 10.75 18.30
N ARG A 58 17.54 11.97 17.98
CA ARG A 58 18.39 12.21 16.82
C ARG A 58 19.70 11.42 16.88
N ARG A 59 20.39 11.42 18.04
CA ARG A 59 21.61 10.62 18.24
C ARG A 59 21.34 9.13 18.08
N GLN A 60 20.20 8.64 18.60
CA GLN A 60 19.78 7.24 18.44
C GLN A 60 19.57 6.88 16.96
N ALA A 61 18.91 7.75 16.19
CA ALA A 61 18.69 7.56 14.75
C ALA A 61 20.01 7.49 13.98
N THR A 62 20.97 8.37 14.28
CA THR A 62 22.32 8.29 13.69
C THR A 62 23.05 6.99 14.04
N ALA A 63 22.95 6.53 15.29
CA ALA A 63 23.55 5.27 15.71
C ALA A 63 22.91 4.07 14.98
N HIS A 64 21.59 4.04 14.88
CA HIS A 64 20.87 3.00 14.15
C HIS A 64 21.20 3.00 12.66
N ALA A 65 21.31 4.18 12.02
CA ALA A 65 21.68 4.29 10.61
C ALA A 65 23.09 3.73 10.34
N ARG A 66 24.06 4.01 11.22
CA ARG A 66 25.41 3.42 11.16
C ARG A 66 25.37 1.90 11.28
N HIS A 67 24.65 1.40 12.28
CA HIS A 67 24.50 -0.04 12.47
C HIS A 67 23.82 -0.71 11.27
N PHE A 68 22.77 -0.09 10.71
CA PHE A 68 22.07 -0.64 9.57
C PHE A 68 22.93 -0.65 8.30
N ALA A 69 23.75 0.38 8.07
CA ALA A 69 24.72 0.36 6.97
C ALA A 69 25.73 -0.79 7.09
N ALA A 70 26.24 -1.05 8.30
CA ALA A 70 27.09 -2.20 8.57
C ALA A 70 26.37 -3.54 8.31
N LEU A 71 25.12 -3.65 8.77
CA LEU A 71 24.28 -4.83 8.53
C LEU A 71 24.05 -5.07 7.04
N LEU A 72 23.79 -4.03 6.25
CA LEU A 72 23.63 -4.15 4.80
C LEU A 72 24.92 -4.65 4.13
N ASP A 73 26.09 -4.24 4.63
CA ASP A 73 27.36 -4.71 4.09
C ASP A 73 27.60 -6.19 4.44
N ASP A 74 27.23 -6.63 5.64
CA ASP A 74 27.28 -8.04 6.03
C ASP A 74 26.31 -8.89 5.20
N VAL A 75 25.08 -8.40 4.96
CA VAL A 75 24.09 -9.07 4.11
C VAL A 75 24.62 -9.18 2.69
N ARG A 76 25.19 -8.10 2.14
CA ARG A 76 25.82 -8.11 0.82
C ARG A 76 26.90 -9.16 0.73
N HIS A 77 27.84 -9.21 1.67
CA HIS A 77 28.92 -10.22 1.67
C HIS A 77 28.35 -11.65 1.65
N ALA A 78 27.33 -11.93 2.48
CA ALA A 78 26.67 -13.24 2.50
C ALA A 78 25.98 -13.57 1.17
N GLN A 79 25.30 -12.59 0.54
CA GLN A 79 24.63 -12.79 -0.74
C GLN A 79 25.61 -12.93 -1.90
N SER A 80 26.71 -12.18 -1.93
CA SER A 80 27.74 -12.27 -2.97
C SER A 80 28.39 -13.65 -3.00
N ALA A 81 28.55 -14.31 -1.84
CA ALA A 81 29.02 -15.70 -1.78
C ALA A 81 28.09 -16.70 -2.50
N ALA A 82 26.80 -16.34 -2.65
CA ALA A 82 25.78 -17.09 -3.37
C ALA A 82 25.48 -16.50 -4.78
N GLY A 83 26.29 -15.56 -5.28
CA GLY A 83 26.10 -14.93 -6.59
C GLY A 83 25.09 -13.78 -6.61
N GLY A 84 24.61 -13.32 -5.45
CA GLY A 84 23.69 -12.18 -5.33
C GLY A 84 24.40 -10.83 -5.54
N THR A 85 23.71 -9.91 -6.23
CA THR A 85 24.24 -8.60 -6.64
C THR A 85 23.47 -7.41 -6.05
N VAL A 86 22.37 -7.66 -5.33
CA VAL A 86 21.48 -6.61 -4.80
C VAL A 86 20.81 -7.03 -3.50
N VAL A 87 20.82 -6.14 -2.52
CA VAL A 87 20.07 -6.27 -1.27
C VAL A 87 18.76 -5.48 -1.40
N VAL A 88 17.62 -6.12 -1.11
CA VAL A 88 16.29 -5.49 -1.22
C VAL A 88 15.54 -5.59 0.10
N ALA A 89 15.30 -4.43 0.73
CA ALA A 89 14.57 -4.29 1.98
C ALA A 89 13.34 -3.36 1.79
N PRO A 90 12.17 -3.90 1.40
CA PRO A 90 10.95 -3.14 1.25
C PRO A 90 10.28 -2.87 2.61
N PHE A 91 9.67 -1.70 2.73
CA PHE A 91 8.99 -1.22 3.93
C PHE A 91 7.82 -0.32 3.53
N ASP A 92 6.76 -0.29 4.35
CA ASP A 92 5.68 0.68 4.18
C ASP A 92 6.20 2.10 4.41
N THR A 93 5.83 3.02 3.52
CA THR A 93 6.39 4.38 3.55
C THR A 93 6.02 5.11 4.84
N GLU A 94 4.79 4.92 5.32
CA GLU A 94 4.30 5.53 6.56
C GLU A 94 5.06 5.06 7.81
N LEU A 95 5.83 3.96 7.72
CA LEU A 95 6.74 3.61 8.80
C LEU A 95 7.68 4.78 9.12
N PHE A 96 8.18 5.48 8.11
CA PHE A 96 9.16 6.54 8.27
C PHE A 96 8.49 7.91 8.41
N GLY A 97 8.29 8.34 9.64
CA GLY A 97 7.81 9.68 10.03
C GLY A 97 6.44 9.66 10.69
N HIS A 98 5.60 8.68 10.35
CA HIS A 98 4.30 8.50 11.00
C HIS A 98 4.40 7.54 12.20
N TRP A 99 4.63 6.25 11.94
CA TRP A 99 4.77 5.22 12.99
C TRP A 99 6.09 5.34 13.75
N TRP A 100 7.20 5.53 13.03
CA TRP A 100 8.51 5.84 13.57
C TRP A 100 8.88 7.27 13.21
N PHE A 101 8.71 8.20 14.14
CA PHE A 101 8.85 9.63 13.89
C PHE A 101 10.24 10.01 13.35
N GLU A 102 11.30 9.40 13.87
CA GLU A 102 12.69 9.64 13.48
C GLU A 102 13.12 8.84 12.24
N GLY A 103 12.20 8.11 11.61
CA GLY A 103 12.45 7.33 10.40
C GLY A 103 13.08 8.14 9.26
N PRO A 104 12.62 9.37 8.93
CA PRO A 104 13.25 10.19 7.89
C PRO A 104 14.69 10.59 8.23
N ASP A 105 14.96 10.93 9.50
CA ASP A 105 16.31 11.23 9.99
C ASP A 105 17.23 10.02 9.87
N PHE A 106 16.72 8.83 10.23
CA PHE A 106 17.42 7.57 10.04
C PHE A 106 17.74 7.31 8.56
N LEU A 107 16.78 7.51 7.65
CA LEU A 107 17.00 7.32 6.22
C LEU A 107 18.07 8.29 5.71
N GLY A 108 17.96 9.58 6.04
CA GLY A 108 18.96 10.59 5.66
C GLY A 108 20.37 10.19 6.10
N ASP A 109 20.52 9.78 7.36
CA ASP A 109 21.80 9.32 7.88
C ASP A 109 22.27 8.02 7.21
N LEU A 110 21.38 7.06 6.98
CA LEU A 110 21.71 5.78 6.36
C LEU A 110 22.35 6.03 5.00
N TYR A 111 21.72 6.82 4.15
CA TYR A 111 22.26 7.16 2.82
C TYR A 111 23.59 7.92 2.92
N ALA A 112 23.79 8.74 3.96
CA ALA A 112 25.09 9.38 4.24
C ALA A 112 26.16 8.40 4.77
N GLN A 113 25.78 7.25 5.34
CA GLN A 113 26.69 6.20 5.79
C GLN A 113 27.14 5.28 4.65
N LEU A 114 26.27 4.99 3.67
CA LEU A 114 26.55 4.01 2.61
C LEU A 114 27.89 4.22 1.88
N PRO A 115 28.33 5.45 1.52
CA PRO A 115 29.60 5.67 0.85
C PRO A 115 30.85 5.23 1.63
N ARG A 116 30.75 4.98 2.95
CA ARG A 116 31.85 4.44 3.76
C ARG A 116 32.14 2.97 3.44
N TYR A 117 31.22 2.27 2.79
CA TYR A 117 31.33 0.86 2.42
C TYR A 117 31.51 0.77 0.91
N ALA A 118 32.74 0.56 0.44
CA ALA A 118 33.09 0.57 -0.98
C ALA A 118 32.26 -0.42 -1.85
N GLY A 119 31.74 -1.49 -1.23
CA GLY A 119 30.90 -2.49 -1.90
C GLY A 119 29.40 -2.16 -1.91
N LEU A 120 28.96 -1.09 -1.25
CA LEU A 120 27.56 -0.70 -1.18
C LEU A 120 27.30 0.56 -1.99
N ARG A 121 26.28 0.47 -2.86
CA ARG A 121 25.76 1.62 -3.60
C ARG A 121 24.24 1.55 -3.63
N ALA A 122 23.59 2.61 -3.17
CA ALA A 122 22.17 2.75 -3.39
C ALA A 122 21.88 2.95 -4.88
N THR A 123 20.85 2.27 -5.38
CA THR A 123 20.42 2.35 -6.77
C THR A 123 18.91 2.15 -6.83
N THR A 124 18.29 2.56 -7.93
CA THR A 124 16.91 2.20 -8.22
C THR A 124 16.85 0.79 -8.80
N ALA A 125 15.67 0.15 -8.71
CA ALA A 125 15.44 -1.16 -9.31
C ALA A 125 15.67 -1.14 -10.84
N GLY A 126 15.16 -0.11 -11.53
CA GLY A 126 15.34 0.05 -12.98
C GLY A 126 16.82 0.14 -13.39
N ALA A 127 17.59 1.04 -12.76
CA ALA A 127 19.00 1.19 -13.06
C ALA A 127 19.83 -0.08 -12.73
N HIS A 128 19.40 -0.85 -11.74
CA HIS A 128 20.01 -2.15 -11.46
C HIS A 128 19.74 -3.15 -12.58
N LEU A 129 18.48 -3.28 -13.02
CA LEU A 129 18.07 -4.21 -14.07
C LEU A 129 18.70 -3.87 -15.43
N ASP A 130 18.85 -2.59 -15.76
CA ASP A 130 19.53 -2.15 -16.98
C ASP A 130 21.02 -2.57 -16.99
N ALA A 131 21.69 -2.47 -15.84
CA ALA A 131 23.09 -2.85 -15.69
C ALA A 131 23.30 -4.36 -15.47
N HIS A 132 22.27 -5.07 -14.98
CA HIS A 132 22.34 -6.47 -14.57
C HIS A 132 21.11 -7.23 -15.08
N ALA A 133 21.07 -7.46 -16.40
CA ALA A 133 19.99 -8.20 -17.03
C ALA A 133 19.79 -9.58 -16.35
N PRO A 134 18.55 -9.97 -15.99
CA PRO A 134 18.27 -11.27 -15.40
C PRO A 134 18.73 -12.41 -16.31
N ARG A 135 19.41 -13.41 -15.74
CA ARG A 135 19.92 -14.59 -16.48
C ARG A 135 19.21 -15.89 -16.13
N THR A 136 18.38 -15.87 -15.08
CA THR A 136 17.75 -17.05 -14.51
C THR A 136 16.25 -16.83 -14.44
N GLY A 137 15.50 -17.75 -15.03
CA GLY A 137 14.06 -17.85 -14.83
C GLY A 137 13.75 -18.63 -13.55
N LEU A 138 12.74 -18.19 -12.81
CA LEU A 138 12.25 -18.87 -11.61
C LEU A 138 10.74 -19.01 -11.72
N ARG A 139 10.19 -20.16 -11.31
CA ARG A 139 8.76 -20.31 -11.09
C ARG A 139 8.46 -19.89 -9.66
N LEU A 140 7.70 -18.81 -9.50
CA LEU A 140 7.27 -18.35 -8.19
C LEU A 140 6.22 -19.31 -7.62
N ALA A 141 6.29 -19.54 -6.30
CA ALA A 141 5.19 -20.13 -5.57
C ALA A 141 4.13 -19.05 -5.29
N GLU A 142 2.89 -19.47 -5.14
CA GLU A 142 1.83 -18.59 -4.67
C GLU A 142 2.14 -18.09 -3.26
N GLY A 143 1.80 -16.84 -2.99
CA GLY A 143 1.98 -16.26 -1.68
C GLY A 143 1.87 -14.73 -1.69
N SER A 144 1.96 -14.17 -0.49
CA SER A 144 1.98 -12.74 -0.26
C SER A 144 3.09 -12.36 0.71
N TRP A 145 3.31 -11.06 0.91
CA TRP A 145 4.16 -10.55 1.99
C TRP A 145 3.41 -10.28 3.31
N GLY A 146 2.12 -10.62 3.37
CA GLY A 146 1.24 -10.46 4.54
C GLY A 146 1.47 -11.52 5.62
N ARG A 147 0.49 -11.66 6.52
CA ARG A 147 0.52 -12.68 7.58
C ARG A 147 0.67 -14.08 6.97
N ASN A 148 1.49 -14.95 7.58
CA ASN A 148 1.79 -16.32 7.14
C ASN A 148 2.42 -16.49 5.74
N GLY A 149 2.57 -15.40 4.97
CA GLY A 149 3.08 -15.47 3.60
C GLY A 149 2.07 -16.02 2.58
N ASP A 150 0.79 -16.11 2.94
CA ASP A 150 -0.30 -16.64 2.11
C ASP A 150 -1.40 -15.58 1.88
N PHE A 151 -2.58 -15.99 1.43
CA PHE A 151 -3.71 -15.09 1.15
C PHE A 151 -4.71 -14.95 2.31
N SER A 152 -4.41 -15.50 3.50
CA SER A 152 -5.36 -15.57 4.63
C SER A 152 -5.83 -14.20 5.15
N MET A 153 -5.13 -13.12 4.81
CA MET A 153 -5.57 -11.74 5.13
C MET A 153 -6.70 -11.23 4.22
N TRP A 154 -6.83 -11.77 3.01
CA TRP A 154 -7.81 -11.33 1.99
C TRP A 154 -8.78 -12.44 1.59
N HIS A 155 -8.54 -13.67 2.04
CA HIS A 155 -9.38 -14.84 1.80
C HIS A 155 -9.57 -15.61 3.10
N GLY A 156 -10.83 -15.88 3.43
CA GLY A 156 -11.25 -16.56 4.64
C GLY A 156 -12.62 -16.11 5.12
N PRO A 157 -13.20 -16.79 6.13
CA PRO A 157 -14.61 -16.65 6.48
C PRO A 157 -15.09 -15.22 6.79
N LEU A 158 -14.19 -14.33 7.26
CA LEU A 158 -14.52 -12.94 7.57
C LEU A 158 -14.76 -12.07 6.32
N VAL A 159 -14.15 -12.43 5.19
CA VAL A 159 -14.08 -11.57 4.01
C VAL A 159 -14.52 -12.27 2.72
N ASP A 160 -14.77 -13.57 2.74
CA ASP A 160 -15.16 -14.33 1.55
C ASP A 160 -16.45 -13.84 0.89
N TRP A 161 -17.34 -13.24 1.67
CA TRP A 161 -18.58 -12.64 1.16
C TRP A 161 -18.33 -11.45 0.22
N THR A 162 -17.15 -10.83 0.26
CA THR A 162 -16.79 -9.69 -0.61
C THR A 162 -16.53 -10.12 -2.06
N TRP A 163 -15.98 -11.32 -2.26
CA TRP A 163 -15.52 -11.76 -3.59
C TRP A 163 -16.65 -11.95 -4.60
N PRO A 164 -17.78 -12.61 -4.29
CA PRO A 164 -18.90 -12.70 -5.23
C PRO A 164 -19.41 -11.33 -5.67
N VAL A 165 -19.42 -10.34 -4.78
CA VAL A 165 -19.84 -8.97 -5.11
C VAL A 165 -18.88 -8.31 -6.09
N ILE A 166 -17.56 -8.52 -5.91
CA ILE A 166 -16.53 -8.02 -6.83
C ILE A 166 -16.69 -8.68 -8.21
N TRP A 167 -16.80 -10.01 -8.26
CA TRP A 167 -16.93 -10.76 -9.51
C TRP A 167 -18.18 -10.35 -10.30
N ASP A 168 -19.31 -10.20 -9.61
CA ASP A 168 -20.57 -9.80 -10.25
C ASP A 168 -20.47 -8.42 -10.92
N VAL A 169 -19.78 -7.46 -10.30
CA VAL A 169 -19.62 -6.12 -10.92
C VAL A 169 -18.55 -6.11 -12.01
N GLU A 170 -17.48 -6.89 -11.86
CA GLU A 170 -16.42 -7.04 -12.88
C GLU A 170 -17.01 -7.60 -14.18
N ASP A 171 -17.74 -8.71 -14.10
CA ASP A 171 -18.36 -9.37 -15.25
C ASP A 171 -19.33 -8.42 -15.97
N ARG A 172 -20.16 -7.71 -15.19
CA ARG A 172 -21.11 -6.72 -15.73
C ARG A 172 -20.39 -5.54 -16.38
N PHE A 173 -19.35 -4.99 -15.77
CA PHE A 173 -18.59 -3.88 -16.33
C PHE A 173 -17.98 -4.27 -17.68
N TRP A 174 -17.26 -5.39 -17.73
CA TRP A 174 -16.57 -5.82 -18.93
C TRP A 174 -17.51 -6.28 -20.04
N SER A 175 -18.70 -6.81 -19.72
CA SER A 175 -19.71 -7.12 -20.75
C SER A 175 -20.29 -5.86 -21.43
N LEU A 176 -20.39 -4.74 -20.71
CA LEU A 176 -20.91 -3.46 -21.23
C LEU A 176 -19.83 -2.60 -21.91
N ALA A 177 -18.57 -2.74 -21.48
CA ALA A 177 -17.47 -1.88 -21.91
C ALA A 177 -17.31 -1.76 -23.44
N PRO A 178 -17.38 -2.83 -24.26
CA PRO A 178 -17.21 -2.72 -25.71
C PRO A 178 -18.25 -1.81 -26.38
N ARG A 179 -19.53 -1.95 -26.00
CA ARG A 179 -20.62 -1.09 -26.51
C ARG A 179 -20.46 0.35 -26.00
N ALA A 180 -20.09 0.51 -24.73
CA ALA A 180 -19.91 1.81 -24.11
C ALA A 180 -18.74 2.60 -24.70
N LEU A 181 -17.62 1.95 -25.00
CA LEU A 181 -16.47 2.60 -25.66
C LEU A 181 -16.83 3.09 -27.07
N ALA A 182 -17.67 2.36 -27.80
CA ALA A 182 -18.14 2.77 -29.13
C ALA A 182 -19.14 3.95 -29.12
N ASP A 183 -19.67 4.34 -27.96
CA ASP A 183 -20.63 5.44 -27.81
C ASP A 183 -20.10 6.53 -26.86
N ALA A 184 -19.52 7.58 -27.44
CA ALA A 184 -18.96 8.71 -26.70
C ALA A 184 -19.95 9.40 -25.74
N ARG A 185 -21.27 9.26 -25.96
CA ARG A 185 -22.29 9.90 -25.12
C ARG A 185 -22.32 9.31 -23.70
N VAL A 186 -21.94 8.04 -23.54
CA VAL A 186 -21.97 7.35 -22.24
C VAL A 186 -20.61 7.27 -21.57
N HIS A 187 -19.55 7.87 -22.15
CA HIS A 187 -18.19 7.80 -21.61
C HIS A 187 -18.07 8.37 -20.20
N GLU A 188 -18.81 9.43 -19.85
CA GLU A 188 -18.83 9.94 -18.47
C GLU A 188 -19.36 8.88 -17.48
N ILE A 189 -20.40 8.13 -17.86
CA ILE A 189 -20.99 7.07 -17.03
C ILE A 189 -20.03 5.89 -16.92
N LEU A 190 -19.46 5.44 -18.05
CA LEU A 190 -18.47 4.36 -18.10
C LEU A 190 -17.24 4.69 -17.25
N ALA A 191 -16.71 5.90 -17.38
CA ALA A 191 -15.55 6.34 -16.61
C ALA A 191 -15.83 6.32 -15.10
N GLN A 192 -16.99 6.80 -14.66
CA GLN A 192 -17.33 6.76 -13.25
C GLN A 192 -17.60 5.33 -12.75
N ALA A 193 -18.22 4.48 -13.57
CA ALA A 193 -18.42 3.06 -13.23
C ALA A 193 -17.06 2.36 -13.00
N ALA A 194 -16.09 2.61 -13.86
CA ALA A 194 -14.73 2.07 -13.74
C ALA A 194 -14.05 2.52 -12.44
N ARG A 195 -14.18 3.80 -12.06
CA ARG A 195 -13.64 4.33 -10.79
C ARG A 195 -14.28 3.66 -9.58
N SER A 196 -15.61 3.53 -9.58
CA SER A 196 -16.34 2.87 -8.50
C SER A 196 -15.96 1.39 -8.38
N MET A 197 -15.78 0.69 -9.50
CA MET A 197 -15.29 -0.69 -9.53
C MET A 197 -13.87 -0.80 -8.95
N LEU A 198 -12.92 0.06 -9.37
CA LEU A 198 -11.55 0.06 -8.84
C LEU A 198 -11.51 0.38 -7.34
N LEU A 199 -12.36 1.31 -6.87
CA LEU A 199 -12.47 1.61 -5.43
C LEU A 199 -13.05 0.43 -4.65
N LEU A 200 -14.01 -0.31 -5.21
CA LEU A 200 -14.54 -1.54 -4.63
C LEU A 200 -13.46 -2.63 -4.53
N GLN A 201 -12.59 -2.74 -5.54
CA GLN A 201 -11.54 -3.75 -5.64
C GLN A 201 -10.31 -3.46 -4.76
N SER A 202 -10.30 -2.39 -3.96
CA SER A 202 -9.16 -2.16 -3.06
C SER A 202 -9.03 -3.30 -2.06
N SER A 203 -7.84 -3.90 -1.98
CA SER A 203 -7.52 -4.96 -1.03
C SER A 203 -7.48 -4.47 0.43
N ASP A 204 -7.46 -3.16 0.64
CA ASP A 204 -7.55 -2.53 1.96
C ASP A 204 -8.82 -2.94 2.70
N TRP A 205 -9.94 -3.17 1.99
CA TRP A 205 -11.21 -3.49 2.65
C TRP A 205 -11.13 -4.81 3.39
N GLN A 206 -10.69 -5.88 2.73
CA GLN A 206 -10.51 -7.18 3.38
C GLN A 206 -9.38 -7.12 4.41
N PHE A 207 -8.31 -6.35 4.17
CA PHE A 207 -7.23 -6.19 5.13
C PHE A 207 -7.70 -5.55 6.46
N ILE A 208 -8.47 -4.45 6.40
CA ILE A 208 -8.98 -3.75 7.59
C ILE A 208 -9.98 -4.63 8.36
N ILE A 209 -10.83 -5.40 7.65
CA ILE A 209 -11.75 -6.36 8.27
C ILE A 209 -10.96 -7.46 8.99
N SER A 210 -10.01 -8.09 8.30
CA SER A 210 -9.21 -9.20 8.84
C SER A 210 -8.28 -8.80 10.00
N THR A 211 -7.85 -7.53 10.06
CA THR A 211 -7.04 -7.01 11.18
C THR A 211 -7.87 -6.58 12.38
N GLY A 212 -9.18 -6.36 12.22
CA GLY A 212 -10.09 -5.94 13.29
C GLY A 212 -9.89 -4.50 13.74
N GLU A 213 -9.24 -3.64 12.94
CA GLU A 213 -8.93 -2.27 13.32
C GLU A 213 -10.18 -1.37 13.30
N VAL A 214 -10.85 -1.30 12.15
CA VAL A 214 -12.04 -0.45 11.92
C VAL A 214 -13.04 -1.16 11.00
N GLU A 215 -13.42 -2.38 11.37
CA GLU A 215 -14.24 -3.29 10.55
C GLU A 215 -15.50 -2.62 9.96
N ASP A 216 -16.32 -1.98 10.81
CA ASP A 216 -17.55 -1.30 10.39
C ASP A 216 -17.32 -0.25 9.29
N TYR A 217 -16.18 0.45 9.34
CA TYR A 217 -15.82 1.44 8.33
C TYR A 217 -15.53 0.77 6.99
N ALA A 218 -14.72 -0.30 6.99
CA ALA A 218 -14.35 -1.02 5.78
C ALA A 218 -15.58 -1.67 5.12
N ILE A 219 -16.44 -2.33 5.91
CA ILE A 219 -17.69 -2.94 5.42
C ILE A 219 -18.59 -1.87 4.80
N LYS A 220 -18.74 -0.71 5.46
CA LYS A 220 -19.56 0.39 4.94
C LYS A 220 -18.99 0.97 3.63
N ARG A 221 -17.67 1.13 3.53
CA ARG A 221 -17.01 1.64 2.31
C ARG A 221 -17.13 0.65 1.16
N PHE A 222 -16.86 -0.62 1.41
CA PHE A 222 -17.01 -1.71 0.43
C PHE A 222 -18.44 -1.73 -0.14
N ASN A 223 -19.44 -1.83 0.73
CA ASN A 223 -20.84 -1.88 0.30
C ASN A 223 -21.29 -0.58 -0.41
N GLY A 224 -20.79 0.57 0.03
CA GLY A 224 -21.06 1.85 -0.62
C GLY A 224 -20.54 1.87 -2.07
N HIS A 225 -19.30 1.47 -2.29
CA HIS A 225 -18.73 1.39 -3.64
C HIS A 225 -19.43 0.34 -4.51
N ALA A 226 -19.83 -0.80 -3.94
CA ALA A 226 -20.60 -1.83 -4.65
C ALA A 226 -21.96 -1.30 -5.14
N VAL A 227 -22.71 -0.63 -4.25
CA VAL A 227 -24.01 -0.03 -4.58
C VAL A 227 -23.85 1.04 -5.67
N ASP A 228 -22.88 1.94 -5.53
CA ASP A 228 -22.68 3.01 -6.49
C ASP A 228 -22.23 2.49 -7.85
N CYS A 229 -21.33 1.49 -7.89
CA CYS A 229 -20.94 0.81 -9.12
C CYS A 229 -22.14 0.13 -9.79
N GLY A 230 -22.95 -0.61 -9.04
CA GLY A 230 -24.17 -1.25 -9.56
C GLY A 230 -25.15 -0.24 -10.17
N ARG A 231 -25.39 0.88 -9.49
CA ARG A 231 -26.28 1.96 -10.00
C ARG A 231 -25.75 2.57 -11.29
N LEU A 232 -24.43 2.74 -11.41
CA LEU A 232 -23.79 3.25 -12.63
C LEU A 232 -23.87 2.24 -13.78
N LEU A 233 -23.68 0.95 -13.52
CA LEU A 233 -23.83 -0.11 -14.52
C LEU A 233 -25.27 -0.21 -15.03
N ASP A 234 -26.26 -0.14 -14.12
CA ASP A 234 -27.68 -0.08 -14.50
C ASP A 234 -28.00 1.16 -15.35
N ALA A 235 -27.41 2.31 -15.01
CA ALA A 235 -27.60 3.54 -15.77
C ALA A 235 -26.92 3.48 -17.15
N LEU A 236 -25.72 2.88 -17.22
CA LEU A 236 -24.97 2.68 -18.45
C LEU A 236 -25.74 1.78 -19.41
N GLU A 237 -26.24 0.64 -18.93
CA GLU A 237 -27.04 -0.29 -19.73
C GLU A 237 -28.29 0.38 -20.30
N ARG A 238 -29.07 1.09 -19.46
CA ARG A 238 -30.24 1.85 -19.94
C ARG A 238 -29.87 2.89 -21.00
N ALA A 239 -28.77 3.61 -20.81
CA ALA A 239 -28.30 4.64 -21.74
C ALA A 239 -27.88 4.05 -23.08
N LEU A 240 -27.19 2.90 -23.05
CA LEU A 240 -26.83 2.13 -24.24
C LEU A 240 -28.06 1.59 -25.00
N ASP A 241 -29.14 1.30 -24.28
CA ASP A 241 -30.42 0.88 -24.86
C ASP A 241 -31.31 2.08 -25.28
N GLY A 242 -30.77 3.31 -25.19
CA GLY A 242 -31.40 4.52 -25.71
C GLY A 242 -32.31 5.26 -24.73
N SER A 243 -32.21 4.99 -23.43
CA SER A 243 -33.04 5.62 -22.39
C SER A 243 -32.22 6.11 -21.19
N GLY A 244 -32.70 7.12 -20.46
CA GLY A 244 -32.11 7.46 -19.17
C GLY A 244 -30.71 8.10 -19.19
N LEU A 245 -30.23 8.59 -20.34
CA LEU A 245 -28.89 9.17 -20.49
C LEU A 245 -28.65 10.33 -19.52
N ASP A 246 -29.57 11.30 -19.44
CA ASP A 246 -29.42 12.47 -18.58
C ASP A 246 -29.35 12.09 -17.10
N GLN A 247 -30.16 11.11 -16.68
CA GLN A 247 -30.15 10.58 -15.32
C GLN A 247 -28.83 9.86 -15.02
N GLY A 248 -28.30 9.09 -15.97
CA GLY A 248 -27.01 8.44 -15.84
C GLY A 248 -25.85 9.43 -15.74
N LEU A 249 -25.85 10.47 -16.57
CA LEU A 249 -24.86 11.55 -16.51
C LEU A 249 -24.95 12.33 -15.20
N ALA A 250 -26.16 12.61 -14.71
CA ALA A 250 -26.35 13.26 -13.42
C ALA A 250 -25.79 12.42 -12.27
N LEU A 251 -26.06 11.11 -12.25
CA LEU A 251 -25.50 10.18 -11.27
C LEU A 251 -23.97 10.13 -11.34
N ALA A 252 -23.40 10.04 -12.55
CA ALA A 252 -21.95 10.02 -12.74
C ALA A 252 -21.29 11.28 -12.16
N ARG A 253 -21.86 12.46 -12.44
CA ARG A 253 -21.35 13.75 -11.95
C ARG A 253 -21.51 13.91 -10.44
N GLU A 254 -22.61 13.43 -9.87
CA GLU A 254 -22.82 13.40 -8.42
C GLU A 254 -21.71 12.57 -7.74
N LEU A 255 -21.50 11.34 -8.20
CA LEU A 255 -20.50 10.44 -7.63
C LEU A 255 -19.06 10.92 -7.88
N GLN A 256 -18.81 11.59 -9.00
CA GLN A 256 -17.51 12.18 -9.29
C GLN A 256 -17.12 13.25 -8.26
N GLN A 257 -18.06 13.99 -7.67
CA GLN A 257 -17.71 14.96 -6.61
C GLN A 257 -17.08 14.30 -5.38
N ARG A 258 -17.39 13.02 -5.13
CA ARG A 258 -16.83 12.22 -4.04
C ARG A 258 -15.61 11.41 -4.47
N ASP A 259 -15.68 10.81 -5.66
CA ASP A 259 -14.74 9.79 -6.15
C ASP A 259 -14.11 10.21 -7.50
N ASP A 260 -13.33 11.31 -7.52
CA ASP A 260 -12.69 11.90 -8.72
C ASP A 260 -11.26 11.37 -9.00
N VAL A 261 -10.99 10.09 -8.70
CA VAL A 261 -9.69 9.46 -9.01
C VAL A 261 -9.61 9.06 -10.48
N PHE A 262 -8.40 8.97 -11.06
CA PHE A 262 -8.20 8.53 -12.45
C PHE A 262 -9.05 9.32 -13.47
N ARG A 263 -8.75 10.62 -13.62
CA ARG A 263 -9.50 11.51 -14.52
C ARG A 263 -9.52 11.00 -15.97
N GLU A 264 -8.38 10.52 -16.46
CA GLU A 264 -8.19 9.98 -17.80
C GLU A 264 -8.25 8.44 -17.81
N ILE A 265 -9.40 7.85 -17.44
CA ILE A 265 -9.53 6.37 -17.34
C ILE A 265 -9.99 5.69 -18.63
N ILE A 266 -10.66 6.39 -19.55
CA ILE A 266 -11.19 5.80 -20.80
C ILE A 266 -10.08 5.19 -21.67
N PRO A 267 -8.94 5.86 -21.94
CA PRO A 267 -7.86 5.26 -22.73
C PRO A 267 -7.28 3.97 -22.11
N SER A 268 -7.27 3.88 -20.78
CA SER A 268 -6.81 2.68 -20.07
C SER A 268 -7.76 1.49 -20.26
N ILE A 269 -9.07 1.76 -20.31
CA ILE A 269 -10.09 0.72 -20.58
C ILE A 269 -9.94 0.23 -22.03
N GLU A 270 -9.70 1.13 -22.99
CA GLU A 270 -9.44 0.77 -24.39
C GLU A 270 -8.17 -0.08 -24.54
N GLU A 271 -7.09 0.24 -23.82
CA GLU A 271 -5.86 -0.55 -23.83
C GLU A 271 -6.09 -1.96 -23.25
N ALA A 272 -6.77 -2.07 -22.11
CA ALA A 272 -7.08 -3.35 -21.48
C ALA A 272 -7.87 -4.27 -22.43
N MET A 273 -8.80 -3.70 -23.21
CA MET A 273 -9.60 -4.46 -24.18
C MET A 273 -8.81 -4.91 -25.41
N ARG A 274 -7.70 -4.24 -25.74
CA ARG A 274 -6.81 -4.69 -26.82
C ARG A 274 -5.93 -5.85 -26.38
N THR A 275 -5.50 -5.88 -25.13
CA THR A 275 -4.63 -6.95 -24.59
C THR A 275 -5.34 -8.29 -24.38
N ASP A 276 -6.66 -8.30 -24.13
CA ASP A 276 -7.45 -9.54 -24.03
C ASP A 276 -7.69 -10.22 -25.39
N GLY A 277 -7.43 -9.50 -26.51
CA GLY A 277 -7.61 -10.01 -27.87
C GLY A 277 -6.35 -10.60 -28.51
N SER A 278 -5.21 -10.62 -27.82
CA SER A 278 -3.89 -11.11 -28.31
C SER A 278 -3.40 -12.32 -27.52
#